data_AF-A0A5C4T009-F1
#
_entry.id   AF-A0A5C4T009-F1
#
_cell.length_a   1.000
_cell.length_b   1.000
_cell.length_c   1.000
_cell.angle_alpha   90.00
_cell.angle_beta   90.00
_cell.angle_gamma   90.00
#
_symmetry.space_group_name_H-M   'P 1'
#
loop_
_entity.id
_entity.type
_entity.pdbx_description
1 polymer ?
#
loop_
_entity_poly.entity_id
_entity_poly.type
_entity_poly.pdbx_seq_one_letter_code
_entity_poly.pdbx_strand_id
1 'polypeptide(L)' 'MIIERSRSVEGDSLKYECIYLNEFEDPRALRKGVARYVQFYNQERTHQSLNEAKPDQFYAHPIVKIAS' A
#
# COMPACT_ATOMS: atom_id res chain seq x y z
N MET A 1 -14.50 6.52 -11.33
CA MET A 1 -14.67 5.25 -12.07
C MET A 1 -13.76 4.23 -11.40
N ILE A 2 -14.28 3.57 -10.36
CA ILE A 2 -13.51 2.60 -9.57
C ILE A 2 -13.62 1.30 -10.35
N ILE A 3 -12.58 0.98 -11.13
CA ILE A 3 -12.54 -0.25 -11.90
C ILE A 3 -12.26 -1.40 -10.93
N GLU A 4 -13.21 -2.32 -10.85
CA GLU A 4 -13.05 -3.62 -10.21
C GLU A 4 -11.88 -4.38 -10.86
N ARG A 5 -10.70 -4.33 -10.24
CA ARG A 5 -9.54 -5.15 -10.65
C ARG A 5 -9.55 -6.44 -9.83
N SER A 6 -10.34 -7.39 -10.31
CA SER A 6 -10.26 -8.78 -9.89
C SER A 6 -8.91 -9.39 -10.31
N ARG A 7 -8.19 -9.91 -9.31
CA ARG A 7 -7.21 -11.02 -9.34
C ARG A 7 -5.76 -10.74 -9.81
N SER A 8 -4.83 -11.12 -8.92
CA SER A 8 -3.36 -11.30 -8.96
C SER A 8 -2.78 -11.69 -10.34
N VAL A 9 -1.55 -11.32 -10.75
CA VAL A 9 -0.26 -11.60 -10.05
C VAL A 9 0.89 -10.61 -10.42
N GLU A 10 0.63 -9.50 -11.13
CA GLU A 10 1.70 -8.57 -11.59
C GLU A 10 1.71 -7.20 -10.89
N GLY A 11 0.83 -6.98 -9.93
CA GLY A 11 0.58 -5.66 -9.31
C GLY A 11 1.17 -5.43 -7.92
N ASP A 12 1.73 -6.41 -7.20
CA ASP A 12 1.88 -6.28 -5.73
C ASP A 12 3.01 -5.37 -5.20
N SER A 13 3.49 -4.39 -5.97
CA SER A 13 4.46 -3.42 -5.45
C SER A 13 4.09 -1.97 -5.79
N LEU A 14 4.45 -1.08 -4.86
CA LEU A 14 4.30 0.39 -4.98
C LEU A 14 4.75 0.93 -6.35
N LYS A 15 5.76 0.31 -6.97
CA LYS A 15 6.27 0.72 -8.27
C LYS A 15 5.21 0.61 -9.37
N TYR A 16 4.54 -0.53 -9.46
CA TYR A 16 3.59 -0.82 -10.54
C TYR A 16 2.19 -0.29 -10.28
N GLU A 17 1.81 -0.07 -9.02
CA GLU A 17 0.47 0.43 -8.68
C GLU A 17 0.41 1.94 -8.40
N CYS A 18 1.56 2.58 -8.14
CA CYS A 18 1.62 4.01 -7.90
C CYS A 18 2.62 4.69 -8.82
N ILE A 19 3.91 4.34 -8.74
CA ILE A 19 4.97 5.17 -9.33
C ILE A 19 4.92 5.17 -10.86
N TYR A 20 4.78 4.01 -11.50
CA TYR A 20 4.78 3.91 -12.97
C TYR A 20 3.45 4.30 -13.61
N LEU A 21 2.36 4.31 -12.84
CA LEU A 21 1.02 4.69 -13.34
C LEU A 21 0.75 6.18 -13.24
N ASN A 22 1.55 6.92 -12.48
CA ASN A 22 1.33 8.33 -12.22
C ASN A 22 2.54 9.14 -12.66
N GLU A 23 2.28 10.22 -13.38
CA GLU A 23 3.28 11.26 -13.60
C GLU A 23 3.23 12.24 -12.43
N PHE A 24 4.39 12.51 -11.83
CA PHE A 24 4.51 13.48 -10.74
C PHE A 24 5.34 14.65 -11.23
N GLU A 25 4.73 15.84 -11.17
CA GLU A 25 5.35 17.09 -11.60
C GLU A 25 6.62 17.43 -10.80
N ASP A 26 6.63 17.12 -9.51
CA ASP A 26 7.77 17.37 -8.64
C ASP A 26 7.91 16.31 -7.51
N PRO A 27 9.05 16.28 -6.79
CA PRO A 27 9.24 15.35 -5.69
C PRO A 27 8.27 15.53 -4.51
N ARG A 28 7.64 16.69 -4.34
CA ARG A 28 6.63 16.93 -3.29
C ARG A 28 5.31 16.25 -3.67
N ALA A 29 4.89 16.33 -4.94
CA ALA A 29 3.75 15.62 -5.49
C ALA A 29 3.95 14.10 -5.38
N LEU A 30 5.14 13.60 -5.72
CA LEU A 30 5.50 12.19 -5.54
C LEU A 30 5.32 11.73 -4.09
N ARG A 31 5.87 12.46 -3.11
CA ARG A 31 5.72 12.11 -1.68
C ARG A 31 4.25 12.05 -1.24
N LYS A 32 3.42 13.00 -1.70
CA LYS A 32 1.98 12.99 -1.42
C LYS A 32 1.28 11.80 -2.09
N GLY A 33 1.69 11.43 -3.30
CA GLY A 33 1.17 10.24 -3.99
C GLY A 33 1.49 8.95 -3.24
N VAL A 34 2.77 8.76 -2.90
CA VAL A 34 3.24 7.59 -2.14
C VAL A 34 2.56 7.50 -0.78
N ALA A 35 2.44 8.61 -0.04
CA ALA A 35 1.78 8.61 1.27
C ALA A 35 0.32 8.15 1.17
N ARG A 36 -0.42 8.64 0.16
CA ARG A 36 -1.80 8.20 -0.10
C ARG A 36 -1.89 6.72 -0.45
N TYR A 37 -1.01 6.24 -1.32
CA TYR A 37 -0.97 4.83 -1.68
C TYR A 37 -0.67 3.94 -0.47
N VAL A 38 0.31 4.31 0.37
CA VAL A 38 0.65 3.53 1.57
C VAL A 38 -0.51 3.50 2.55
N GLN A 39 -1.21 4.63 2.72
CA GLN A 39 -2.41 4.66 3.56
C GLN A 39 -3.50 3.71 3.04
N PHE A 40 -3.79 3.77 1.74
CA PHE A 40 -4.74 2.86 1.08
C PHE A 40 -4.33 1.39 1.24
N TYR A 41 -3.06 1.07 0.97
CA TYR A 41 -2.54 -0.29 1.11
C TYR A 41 -2.70 -0.83 2.53
N ASN A 42 -2.40 0.00 3.54
CA ASN A 42 -2.46 -0.43 4.93
C ASN A 42 -3.89 -0.49 5.49
N GLN A 43 -4.79 0.39 5.07
CA GLN A 43 -6.10 0.60 5.71
C GLN A 43 -7.28 0.08 4.91
N GLU A 44 -7.12 -0.23 3.63
CA GLU A 44 -8.23 -0.58 2.74
C GLU A 44 -8.01 -1.90 2.03
N ARG A 45 -6.77 -2.23 1.63
CA ARG A 45 -6.47 -3.48 0.91
C ARG A 45 -6.49 -4.68 1.86
N THR A 46 -7.33 -5.65 1.57
CA THR A 46 -7.34 -6.96 2.23
C THR A 46 -6.36 -7.89 1.55
N HIS A 47 -5.53 -8.60 2.32
CA HIS A 47 -4.52 -9.51 1.77
C HIS A 47 -4.89 -10.97 2.06
N GLN A 48 -4.96 -11.81 1.03
CA GLN A 48 -5.21 -13.25 1.20
C GLN A 48 -4.14 -13.93 2.07
N SER A 49 -2.88 -13.50 1.96
CA SER A 49 -1.78 -13.98 2.81
C SER A 49 -1.92 -13.58 4.29
N LEU A 50 -2.74 -12.56 4.59
CA LEU A 50 -3.07 -12.11 5.94
C LEU A 50 -4.47 -12.57 6.37
N ASN A 51 -4.99 -13.66 5.78
CA ASN A 51 -6.34 -14.15 6.04
C ASN A 51 -7.43 -13.08 5.79
N GLU A 52 -7.29 -12.36 4.67
CA GLU A 52 -8.15 -11.23 4.28
C GLU A 52 -8.13 -10.04 5.24
N ALA A 53 -7.22 -10.02 6.21
CA ALA A 53 -7.01 -8.85 7.06
C ALA A 53 -6.27 -7.72 6.31
N LYS A 54 -6.48 -6.51 6.79
CA LYS A 54 -5.71 -5.34 6.39
C LYS A 54 -4.35 -5.33 7.12
N PRO A 55 -3.28 -4.82 6.49
CA PRO A 55 -1.97 -4.79 7.12
C PRO A 55 -1.96 -4.04 8.45
N ASP A 56 -2.70 -2.93 8.56
CA ASP A 56 -2.80 -2.18 9.81
C ASP A 56 -3.40 -3.02 10.95
N GLN A 57 -4.46 -3.78 10.68
CA GLN A 57 -5.09 -4.68 11.64
C GLN A 57 -4.16 -5.81 12.07
N PHE A 58 -3.40 -6.37 11.13
CA PHE A 58 -2.52 -7.51 11.40
C PHE A 58 -1.24 -7.09 12.14
N TYR A 59 -0.63 -5.97 11.75
CA TYR A 59 0.64 -5.50 12.30
C TYR A 59 0.50 -4.43 13.40
N ALA A 60 -0.71 -4.10 13.87
CA ALA A 60 -0.97 -3.17 14.98
C ALA A 60 -0.37 -3.56 16.35
N HIS A 61 0.54 -4.53 16.38
CA HIS A 61 1.29 -4.88 17.57
C HIS A 61 2.29 -3.76 17.87
N PRO A 62 2.43 -3.32 19.14
CA PRO A 62 3.47 -2.37 19.50
C PRO A 62 4.80 -2.97 19.08
N ILE A 63 5.56 -2.24 18.25
CA ILE A 63 6.97 -2.57 18.01
C ILE A 63 7.66 -2.41 19.36
N VAL A 64 7.81 -3.53 20.08
CA VAL A 64 8.71 -3.61 21.22
C VAL A 64 10.08 -3.37 20.60
N LYS A 65 10.61 -2.16 20.77
CA LYS A 65 11.99 -1.87 20.42
C LYS A 65 12.85 -2.77 21.30
N ILE A 66 13.23 -3.93 20.78
CA ILE A 66 14.32 -4.71 21.33
C ILE A 66 15.56 -3.90 20.95
N ALA A 67 15.93 -2.97 21.83
CA ALA A 67 17.23 -2.34 21.76
C ALA A 67 18.29 -3.45 21.86
N SER A 68 19.13 -3.56 20.83
CA SER A 68 20.44 -4.22 20.89
C SER A 68 21.51 -3.16 20.89
#